data_AF-A0A2T5LF46-F1
#
_entry.id   AF-A0A2T5LF46-F1
#
_cell.length_a   1.000
_cell.length_b   1.000
_cell.length_c   1.000
_cell.angle_alpha   90.00
_cell.angle_beta   90.00
_cell.angle_gamma   90.00
#
_symmetry.space_group_name_H-M   'P 1'
#
loop_
_entity.id
_entity.type
_entity.pdbx_description
1 polymer ?
#
loop_
_entity_poly.entity_id
_entity_poly.type
_entity_poly.pdbx_seq_one_letter_code
_entity_poly.pdbx_strand_id
1 'polypeptide(L)'
;MMNFQISRARADDAERLCAIERAAVELFRGHEAWHAYSSMALPGDIVRELIVRGLVWAATVDEEIVGFVCLDTEGPPDVIGVAEIDVLPAFGGKGIGAALLEHACQWAREAGYRRVDLGTLADVPWNAPFYAKHGFSVVDKHGPAFARALERDRENGFPDHLRVFMSRPLAPLEEGDWTAWPAPAKLNLFLRIVGRRDDGYHELQTVFRLLDWGDEVRLRIRGDGVITRPTPISGVPEEADLTIRAARLLAAETRTELGADIDVAKRIPMGGGLGGGSSDAASVLVGLNLLWRTGLDEDALAALGVKLGADVPVFVRGRSAWAEGVGEQLTPMRLPRRWYVVVDPRENVPTAALFRAVELTRNAPRATISSFVSGDSAENAFEPVVRARHPRVAAALDWLGGFGHARLSGSGGCIFLETRTHEAALAVASRCSGGFRAHVAAGVDPSPLHVARQRIEASGIG
;
A
#
# COMPACT_ATOMS: atom_id res chain seq x y z
N MET A 1 -3.69 28.90 18.96
CA MET A 1 -3.39 27.48 18.65
C MET A 1 -2.06 27.43 17.93
N MET A 2 -1.21 26.46 18.26
CA MET A 2 0.02 26.23 17.52
C MET A 2 -0.35 25.68 16.13
N ASN A 3 0.31 26.18 15.09
CA ASN A 3 0.07 25.70 13.73
C ASN A 3 0.90 24.43 13.50
N PHE A 4 0.28 23.36 13.02
CA PHE A 4 0.96 22.11 12.67
C PHE A 4 0.27 21.47 11.47
N GLN A 5 0.97 20.59 10.76
CA GLN A 5 0.45 19.85 9.62
C GLN A 5 0.55 18.35 9.88
N ILE A 6 -0.49 17.60 9.54
CA ILE A 6 -0.47 16.14 9.55
C ILE A 6 -0.29 15.65 8.11
N SER A 7 0.71 14.79 7.90
CA SER A 7 0.96 14.18 6.59
C SER A 7 1.37 12.72 6.76
N ARG A 8 1.25 11.95 5.69
CA ARG A 8 1.67 10.54 5.69
C ARG A 8 3.19 10.48 5.85
N ALA A 9 3.67 9.64 6.77
CA ALA A 9 5.10 9.50 7.04
C ALA A 9 5.84 8.91 5.82
N ARG A 10 7.12 9.25 5.70
CA ARG A 10 8.03 8.80 4.64
C ARG A 10 9.03 7.80 5.21
N ALA A 11 9.59 6.95 4.35
CA ALA A 11 10.54 5.90 4.79
C ALA A 11 11.72 6.46 5.62
N ASP A 12 12.18 7.67 5.27
CA ASP A 12 13.29 8.36 5.93
C ASP A 12 12.90 8.96 7.30
N ASP A 13 11.62 8.93 7.69
CA ASP A 13 11.12 9.45 8.97
C ASP A 13 11.21 8.44 10.12
N ALA A 14 11.37 7.14 9.83
CA ALA A 14 11.22 6.06 10.81
C ALA A 14 12.08 6.24 12.07
N GLU A 15 13.35 6.61 11.92
CA GLU A 15 14.27 6.80 13.06
C GLU A 15 13.84 7.97 13.96
N ARG A 16 13.26 9.02 13.36
CA ARG A 16 12.72 10.17 14.10
C ARG A 16 11.47 9.76 14.87
N LEU A 17 10.58 8.97 14.27
CA LEU A 17 9.38 8.48 14.95
C LEU A 17 9.74 7.63 16.18
N CYS A 18 10.67 6.68 16.03
CA CYS A 18 11.16 5.90 17.17
C CYS A 18 11.84 6.77 18.24
N ALA A 19 12.44 7.91 17.87
CA ALA A 19 13.02 8.84 18.85
C ALA A 19 11.93 9.59 19.65
N ILE A 20 10.81 9.92 19.01
CA ILE A 20 9.65 10.55 19.65
C ILE A 20 9.02 9.58 20.66
N GLU A 21 8.80 8.33 20.25
CA GLU A 21 8.29 7.27 21.13
C GLU A 21 9.18 7.11 22.36
N ARG A 22 10.51 6.96 22.18
CA ARG A 22 11.45 6.88 23.30
C ARG A 22 11.36 8.09 24.23
N ALA A 23 11.19 9.29 23.70
CA ALA A 23 11.04 10.50 24.50
C ALA A 23 9.69 10.58 25.24
N ALA A 24 8.61 10.08 24.63
CA ALA A 24 7.28 10.02 25.24
C ALA A 24 7.22 8.95 26.34
N VAL A 25 7.82 7.78 26.11
CA VAL A 25 7.90 6.68 27.06
C VAL A 25 8.53 7.14 28.38
N GLU A 26 9.57 8.00 28.34
CA GLU A 26 10.23 8.58 29.53
C GLU A 26 9.27 9.22 30.55
N LEU A 27 8.08 9.65 30.14
CA LEU A 27 7.05 10.18 31.04
C LEU A 27 6.49 9.11 32.00
N PHE A 28 6.62 7.83 31.66
CA PHE A 28 6.22 6.70 32.50
C PHE A 28 7.31 6.27 33.47
N ARG A 29 8.47 6.94 33.53
CA ARG A 29 9.56 6.57 34.44
C ARG A 29 9.07 6.56 35.89
N GLY A 30 9.21 5.42 36.57
CA GLY A 30 8.73 5.21 37.94
C GLY A 30 7.29 4.66 38.03
N HIS A 31 6.57 4.54 36.91
CA HIS A 31 5.30 3.83 36.81
C HIS A 31 5.52 2.31 36.76
N GLU A 32 4.58 1.51 37.27
CA GLU A 32 4.67 0.04 37.22
C GLU A 32 4.82 -0.50 35.79
N ALA A 33 4.11 0.11 34.84
CA ALA A 33 4.18 -0.24 33.41
C ALA A 33 5.48 0.17 32.70
N TRP A 34 6.38 0.94 33.34
CA TRP A 34 7.60 1.47 32.72
C TRP A 34 8.43 0.40 32.01
N HIS A 35 8.70 -0.71 32.70
CA HIS A 35 9.55 -1.77 32.17
C HIS A 35 8.96 -2.35 30.88
N ALA A 36 7.64 -2.56 30.85
CA ALA A 36 6.95 -3.08 29.68
C ALA A 36 6.97 -2.08 28.51
N TYR A 37 6.69 -0.79 28.73
CA TYR A 37 6.78 0.20 27.65
C TYR A 37 8.20 0.39 27.13
N SER A 38 9.20 0.42 28.01
CA SER A 38 10.60 0.58 27.61
C SER A 38 11.13 -0.59 26.78
N SER A 39 10.58 -1.80 26.94
CA SER A 39 10.92 -2.98 26.14
C SER A 39 10.04 -3.17 24.91
N MET A 40 8.84 -2.58 24.90
CA MET A 40 7.87 -2.66 23.79
C MET A 40 8.03 -1.58 22.72
N ALA A 41 9.02 -0.69 22.86
CA ALA A 41 9.25 0.37 21.87
C ALA A 41 9.34 -0.21 20.44
N LEU A 42 8.58 0.36 19.51
CA LEU A 42 8.45 -0.14 18.16
C LEU A 42 9.82 -0.21 17.47
N PRO A 43 10.27 -1.41 17.06
CA PRO A 43 11.50 -1.56 16.32
C PRO A 43 11.46 -0.73 15.02
N GLY A 44 12.58 -0.09 14.66
CA GLY A 44 12.59 0.84 13.53
C GLY A 44 12.31 0.19 12.17
N ASP A 45 12.55 -1.11 12.02
CA ASP A 45 12.13 -1.91 10.87
C ASP A 45 10.61 -2.08 10.81
N ILE A 46 9.95 -2.36 11.94
CA ILE A 46 8.48 -2.42 12.02
C ILE A 46 7.86 -1.06 11.68
N VAL A 47 8.41 0.04 12.20
CA VAL A 47 7.95 1.39 11.83
C VAL A 47 8.11 1.64 10.32
N ARG A 48 9.25 1.25 9.72
CA ARG A 48 9.46 1.37 8.26
C ARG A 48 8.43 0.57 7.46
N GLU A 49 8.07 -0.63 7.90
CA GLU A 49 7.04 -1.43 7.24
C GLU A 49 5.66 -0.76 7.30
N LEU A 50 5.24 -0.28 8.47
CA LEU A 50 3.98 0.42 8.62
C LEU A 50 3.94 1.69 7.75
N ILE A 51 5.05 2.42 7.67
CA ILE A 51 5.20 3.55 6.76
C ILE A 51 5.00 3.13 5.31
N VAL A 52 5.69 2.06 4.88
CA VAL A 52 5.59 1.53 3.50
C VAL A 52 4.16 1.12 3.17
N ARG A 53 3.46 0.47 4.11
CA ARG A 53 2.06 0.07 3.98
C ARG A 53 1.08 1.26 4.00
N GLY A 54 1.55 2.47 4.28
CA GLY A 54 0.70 3.65 4.38
C GLY A 54 -0.18 3.59 5.62
N LEU A 55 0.37 3.22 6.77
CA LEU A 55 -0.36 3.16 8.04
C LEU A 55 0.19 4.11 9.11
N VAL A 56 1.03 5.06 8.71
CA VAL A 56 1.67 6.01 9.64
C VAL A 56 1.47 7.45 9.16
N TRP A 57 1.07 8.31 10.09
CA TRP A 57 0.97 9.76 9.89
C TRP A 57 1.79 10.50 10.93
N ALA A 58 2.45 11.57 10.50
CA ALA A 58 3.32 12.40 11.31
C ALA A 58 2.77 13.82 11.37
N ALA A 59 2.79 14.41 12.57
CA ALA A 59 2.52 15.83 12.80
C ALA A 59 3.83 16.61 12.75
N THR A 60 3.82 17.74 12.03
CA THR A 60 4.98 18.60 11.84
C THR A 60 4.71 20.04 12.27
N VAL A 61 5.70 20.65 12.92
CA VAL A 61 5.74 22.07 13.31
C VAL A 61 7.05 22.62 12.79
N ASP A 62 7.01 23.68 11.97
CA ASP A 62 8.21 24.29 11.36
C ASP A 62 9.16 23.25 10.72
N GLU A 63 8.57 22.30 9.96
CA GLU A 63 9.23 21.16 9.30
C GLU A 63 9.81 20.07 10.23
N GLU A 64 9.75 20.24 11.54
CA GLU A 64 10.15 19.23 12.52
C GLU A 64 8.99 18.27 12.80
N ILE A 65 9.25 16.96 12.81
CA ILE A 65 8.25 15.97 13.23
C ILE A 65 8.17 15.98 14.76
N VAL A 66 6.98 16.27 15.30
CA VAL A 66 6.75 16.44 16.73
C VAL A 66 5.80 15.41 17.33
N GLY A 67 5.16 14.60 16.51
CA GLY A 67 4.29 13.50 16.94
C GLY A 67 3.88 12.62 15.77
N PHE A 68 3.34 11.44 16.06
CA PHE A 68 2.88 10.51 15.04
C PHE A 68 1.77 9.60 15.55
N VAL A 69 1.08 8.95 14.62
CA VAL A 69 0.17 7.83 14.89
C VAL A 69 0.46 6.70 13.91
N CYS A 70 0.58 5.49 14.45
CA CYS A 70 0.75 4.24 13.73
C CYS A 70 -0.53 3.41 13.85
N LEU A 71 -1.02 2.92 12.71
CA LEU A 71 -2.15 2.01 12.65
C LEU A 71 -1.68 0.60 12.29
N ASP A 72 -2.45 -0.40 12.70
CA ASP A 72 -2.24 -1.80 12.33
C ASP A 72 -3.53 -2.47 11.87
N THR A 73 -3.38 -3.64 11.24
CA THR A 73 -4.49 -4.42 10.70
C THR A 73 -4.54 -5.81 11.34
N GLU A 74 -4.16 -5.96 12.61
CA GLU A 74 -4.08 -7.27 13.28
C GLU A 74 -5.45 -7.83 13.68
N GLY A 75 -6.45 -6.94 13.77
CA GLY A 75 -7.83 -7.24 14.15
C GLY A 75 -8.70 -7.82 13.02
N PRO A 76 -10.03 -7.91 13.26
CA PRO A 76 -11.00 -8.31 12.24
C PRO A 76 -10.95 -7.41 10.98
N PRO A 77 -11.40 -7.89 9.80
CA PRO A 77 -11.26 -7.17 8.53
C PRO A 77 -11.86 -5.76 8.46
N ASP A 78 -12.89 -5.49 9.27
CA ASP A 78 -13.63 -4.23 9.35
C ASP A 78 -13.21 -3.34 10.53
N VAL A 79 -12.15 -3.73 11.23
CA VAL A 79 -11.59 -3.03 12.39
C VAL A 79 -10.14 -2.66 12.10
N ILE A 80 -9.71 -1.51 12.62
CA ILE A 80 -8.31 -1.09 12.57
C ILE A 80 -7.79 -0.73 13.96
N GLY A 81 -6.54 -1.09 14.25
CA GLY A 81 -5.88 -0.80 15.51
C GLY A 81 -5.10 0.50 15.47
N VAL A 82 -5.06 1.25 16.57
CA VAL A 82 -3.98 2.20 16.85
C VAL A 82 -2.87 1.42 17.54
N ALA A 83 -1.77 1.21 16.81
CA ALA A 83 -0.60 0.50 17.30
C ALA A 83 0.21 1.37 18.27
N GLU A 84 0.39 2.65 17.92
CA GLU A 84 1.13 3.63 18.73
C GLU A 84 0.68 5.06 18.40
N ILE A 85 0.69 5.95 19.38
CA ILE A 85 0.45 7.38 19.19
C ILE A 85 1.23 8.20 20.22
N ASP A 86 2.24 8.92 19.75
CA ASP A 86 3.12 9.71 20.60
C ASP A 86 3.28 11.14 20.13
N VAL A 87 3.51 12.02 21.09
CA VAL A 87 3.87 13.42 20.88
C VAL A 87 5.07 13.72 21.76
N LEU A 88 6.04 14.44 21.21
CA LEU A 88 7.20 14.92 21.98
C LEU A 88 6.72 15.64 23.25
N PRO A 89 7.31 15.38 24.44
CA PRO A 89 6.86 15.99 25.69
C PRO A 89 6.76 17.51 25.66
N ALA A 90 7.70 18.20 24.98
CA ALA A 90 7.69 19.66 24.81
C ALA A 90 6.49 20.21 24.00
N PHE A 91 5.77 19.32 23.31
CA PHE A 91 4.59 19.60 22.51
C PHE A 91 3.30 19.00 23.11
N GLY A 92 3.40 18.35 24.27
CA GLY A 92 2.27 17.82 25.01
C GLY A 92 1.25 18.89 25.39
N GLY A 93 -0.04 18.53 25.43
CA GLY A 93 -1.14 19.45 25.79
C GLY A 93 -1.47 20.52 24.73
N LYS A 94 -0.83 20.51 23.56
CA LYS A 94 -1.06 21.49 22.48
C LYS A 94 -2.09 21.05 21.42
N GLY A 95 -2.79 19.94 21.66
CA GLY A 95 -3.83 19.42 20.76
C GLY A 95 -3.33 18.53 19.60
N ILE A 96 -2.02 18.32 19.46
CA ILE A 96 -1.45 17.48 18.38
C ILE A 96 -1.94 16.02 18.48
N GLY A 97 -1.88 15.40 19.66
CA GLY A 97 -2.32 14.01 19.85
C GLY A 97 -3.81 13.84 19.53
N ALA A 98 -4.66 14.80 19.92
CA ALA A 98 -6.07 14.83 19.56
C ALA A 98 -6.27 14.87 18.03
N ALA A 99 -5.53 15.74 17.33
CA ALA A 99 -5.64 15.86 15.89
C ALA A 99 -5.10 14.64 15.14
N LEU A 100 -4.02 14.01 15.61
CA LEU A 100 -3.51 12.75 15.06
C LEU A 100 -4.53 11.62 15.22
N LEU A 101 -5.15 11.49 16.39
CA LEU A 101 -6.18 10.49 16.65
C LEU A 101 -7.42 10.70 15.77
N GLU A 102 -7.94 11.93 15.68
CA GLU A 102 -9.08 12.22 14.80
C GLU A 102 -8.74 12.02 13.32
N HIS A 103 -7.53 12.38 12.89
CA HIS A 103 -7.06 12.13 11.53
C HIS A 103 -7.02 10.64 11.21
N ALA A 104 -6.52 9.82 12.13
CA ALA A 104 -6.52 8.36 11.98
C ALA A 104 -7.94 7.78 11.91
N CYS A 105 -8.84 8.22 12.81
CA CYS A 105 -10.25 7.79 12.79
C CYS A 105 -10.95 8.21 11.49
N GLN A 106 -10.70 9.42 11.00
CA GLN A 106 -11.25 9.91 9.73
C GLN A 106 -10.73 9.07 8.56
N TRP A 107 -9.42 8.85 8.43
CA TRP A 107 -8.89 8.00 7.36
C TRP A 107 -9.43 6.56 7.44
N ALA A 108 -9.53 6.00 8.65
CA ALA A 108 -10.11 4.68 8.86
C ALA A 108 -11.56 4.61 8.35
N ARG A 109 -12.36 5.64 8.63
CA ARG A 109 -13.73 5.77 8.11
C ARG A 109 -13.72 5.85 6.57
N GLU A 110 -12.90 6.72 5.98
CA GLU A 110 -12.76 6.85 4.50
C GLU A 110 -12.35 5.52 3.83
N ALA A 111 -11.53 4.71 4.51
CA ALA A 111 -11.12 3.40 4.05
C ALA A 111 -12.16 2.29 4.28
N GLY A 112 -13.34 2.62 4.85
CA GLY A 112 -14.46 1.71 5.09
C GLY A 112 -14.42 0.93 6.41
N TYR A 113 -13.46 1.20 7.30
CA TYR A 113 -13.45 0.56 8.63
C TYR A 113 -14.63 1.04 9.47
N ARG A 114 -15.21 0.14 10.27
CA ARG A 114 -16.38 0.42 11.11
C ARG A 114 -16.02 0.76 12.55
N ARG A 115 -14.78 0.44 12.97
CA ARG A 115 -14.33 0.61 14.34
C ARG A 115 -12.82 0.81 14.40
N VAL A 116 -12.39 1.66 15.32
CA VAL A 116 -10.99 1.80 15.73
C VAL A 116 -10.83 1.22 17.12
N ASP A 117 -9.84 0.36 17.30
CA ASP A 117 -9.49 -0.27 18.56
C ASP A 117 -8.12 0.21 19.04
N LEU A 118 -7.91 0.31 20.35
CA LEU A 118 -6.62 0.65 20.93
C LEU A 118 -6.42 0.03 22.32
N GLY A 119 -5.16 -0.14 22.71
CA GLY A 119 -4.74 -0.48 24.08
C GLY A 119 -4.19 0.75 24.79
N THR A 120 -4.55 0.94 26.06
CA THR A 120 -4.03 2.04 26.89
C THR A 120 -3.94 1.64 28.35
N LEU A 121 -3.68 2.61 29.24
CA LEU A 121 -3.59 2.44 30.70
C LEU A 121 -4.82 3.00 31.40
N ALA A 122 -5.34 2.26 32.39
CA ALA A 122 -6.48 2.69 33.20
C ALA A 122 -6.14 3.82 34.19
N ASP A 123 -4.95 3.72 34.77
CA ASP A 123 -4.51 4.46 35.96
C ASP A 123 -3.72 5.72 35.63
N VAL A 124 -3.41 5.93 34.34
CA VAL A 124 -2.73 7.13 33.85
C VAL A 124 -3.77 8.21 33.53
N PRO A 125 -3.80 9.33 34.29
CA PRO A 125 -4.91 10.30 34.24
C PRO A 125 -5.13 10.96 32.88
N TRP A 126 -4.10 10.99 32.03
CA TRP A 126 -4.16 11.60 30.70
C TRP A 126 -4.38 10.58 29.56
N ASN A 127 -4.46 9.28 29.84
CA ASN A 127 -4.60 8.23 28.83
C ASN A 127 -6.08 7.86 28.59
N ALA A 128 -6.67 6.97 29.39
CA ALA A 128 -8.06 6.53 29.18
C ALA A 128 -9.07 7.71 29.14
N PRO A 129 -8.97 8.75 30.00
CA PRO A 129 -9.85 9.92 29.90
C PRO A 129 -9.68 10.72 28.60
N PHE A 130 -8.48 10.78 28.03
CA PHE A 130 -8.24 11.42 26.73
C PHE A 130 -9.00 10.68 25.63
N TYR A 131 -8.83 9.37 25.51
CA TYR A 131 -9.54 8.58 24.51
C TYR A 131 -11.07 8.62 24.70
N ALA A 132 -11.54 8.59 25.95
CA ALA A 132 -12.97 8.72 26.25
C ALA A 132 -13.58 10.03 25.73
N LYS A 133 -12.85 11.15 25.87
CA LYS A 133 -13.25 12.45 25.30
C LYS A 133 -13.36 12.42 23.76
N HIS A 134 -12.60 11.54 23.12
CA HIS A 134 -12.58 11.33 21.66
C HIS A 134 -13.49 10.18 21.20
N GLY A 135 -14.48 9.80 22.02
CA GLY A 135 -15.53 8.85 21.64
C GLY A 135 -15.15 7.37 21.77
N PHE A 136 -14.02 7.05 22.41
CA PHE A 136 -13.69 5.67 22.74
C PHE A 136 -14.36 5.24 24.04
N SER A 137 -14.85 4.01 24.09
CA SER A 137 -15.38 3.39 25.31
C SER A 137 -14.56 2.17 25.69
N VAL A 138 -14.40 1.95 27.00
CA VAL A 138 -13.80 0.71 27.52
C VAL A 138 -14.62 -0.49 27.07
N VAL A 139 -13.93 -1.55 26.66
CA VAL A 139 -14.53 -2.82 26.21
C VAL A 139 -14.02 -3.97 27.07
N ASP A 140 -14.71 -5.12 26.99
CA ASP A 140 -14.25 -6.33 27.66
C ASP A 140 -12.90 -6.78 27.08
N LYS A 141 -11.85 -6.64 27.89
CA LYS A 141 -10.49 -7.02 27.49
C LYS A 141 -10.38 -8.50 27.15
N HIS A 142 -11.21 -9.36 27.74
CA HIS A 142 -11.22 -10.80 27.45
C HIS A 142 -12.07 -11.19 26.24
N GLY A 143 -12.66 -10.20 25.56
CA GLY A 143 -13.39 -10.40 24.32
C GLY A 143 -12.49 -10.93 23.19
N PRO A 144 -13.04 -11.70 22.24
CA PRO A 144 -12.25 -12.33 21.18
C PRO A 144 -11.51 -11.34 20.28
N ALA A 145 -12.01 -10.11 20.15
CA ALA A 145 -11.37 -9.05 19.36
C ALA A 145 -9.99 -8.64 19.89
N PHE A 146 -9.74 -8.81 21.19
CA PHE A 146 -8.50 -8.39 21.86
C PHE A 146 -7.62 -9.55 22.29
N ALA A 147 -7.99 -10.80 21.96
CA ALA A 147 -7.25 -11.99 22.37
C ALA A 147 -5.77 -11.95 21.97
N ARG A 148 -5.47 -11.52 20.74
CA ARG A 148 -4.09 -11.35 20.25
C ARG A 148 -3.33 -10.23 20.95
N ALA A 149 -3.98 -9.08 21.17
CA ALA A 149 -3.36 -7.96 21.87
C ALA A 149 -3.04 -8.32 23.33
N LEU A 150 -3.94 -9.05 23.99
CA LEU A 150 -3.70 -9.61 25.33
C LEU A 150 -2.59 -10.66 25.35
N GLU A 151 -2.51 -11.53 24.36
CA GLU A 151 -1.44 -12.52 24.24
C GLU A 151 -0.08 -11.81 24.10
N ARG A 152 0.00 -10.80 23.22
CA ARG A 152 1.18 -9.95 23.07
C ARG A 152 1.57 -9.23 24.36
N ASP A 153 0.60 -8.65 25.07
CA ASP A 153 0.85 -8.02 26.38
C ASP A 153 1.43 -9.04 27.38
N ARG A 154 0.90 -10.27 27.42
CA ARG A 154 1.43 -11.34 28.30
C ARG A 154 2.83 -11.79 27.91
N GLU A 155 3.09 -11.99 26.63
CA GLU A 155 4.41 -12.37 26.11
C GLU A 155 5.48 -11.31 26.44
N ASN A 156 5.09 -10.03 26.43
CA ASN A 156 5.95 -8.91 26.79
C ASN A 156 6.02 -8.63 28.31
N GLY A 157 5.31 -9.40 29.14
CA GLY A 157 5.27 -9.22 30.59
C GLY A 157 4.53 -7.96 31.05
N PHE A 158 3.60 -7.44 30.26
CA PHE A 158 2.79 -6.28 30.61
C PHE A 158 1.83 -6.60 31.77
N PRO A 159 1.74 -5.76 32.83
CA PRO A 159 0.85 -6.02 33.95
C PRO A 159 -0.64 -5.97 33.54
N ASP A 160 -1.34 -7.11 33.64
CA ASP A 160 -2.72 -7.27 33.14
C ASP A 160 -3.73 -6.32 33.83
N HIS A 161 -3.53 -5.96 35.09
CA HIS A 161 -4.42 -5.03 35.81
C HIS A 161 -4.32 -3.59 35.33
N LEU A 162 -3.24 -3.23 34.64
CA LEU A 162 -3.03 -1.87 34.12
C LEU A 162 -3.62 -1.69 32.72
N ARG A 163 -3.68 -2.77 31.93
CA ARG A 163 -4.14 -2.71 30.54
C ARG A 163 -5.65 -2.52 30.47
N VAL A 164 -6.05 -1.52 29.68
CA VAL A 164 -7.43 -1.33 29.23
C VAL A 164 -7.45 -1.28 27.71
N PHE A 165 -8.43 -1.95 27.12
CA PHE A 165 -8.75 -1.79 25.70
C PHE A 165 -9.96 -0.89 25.55
N MET A 166 -9.93 -0.08 24.51
CA MET A 166 -11.01 0.82 24.17
C MET A 166 -11.32 0.73 22.67
N SER A 167 -12.59 0.95 22.35
CA SER A 167 -13.08 0.96 20.96
C SER A 167 -13.88 2.21 20.68
N ARG A 168 -13.75 2.75 19.47
CA ARG A 168 -14.62 3.79 18.92
C ARG A 168 -15.32 3.27 17.67
N PRO A 169 -16.66 3.11 17.69
CA PRO A 169 -17.43 2.93 16.46
C PRO A 169 -17.26 4.16 15.57
N LEU A 170 -17.08 3.93 14.27
CA LEU A 170 -17.00 4.99 13.27
C LEU A 170 -18.37 5.19 12.65
N ALA A 171 -18.71 6.47 12.39
CA ALA A 171 -19.93 6.79 11.67
C ALA A 171 -19.88 6.17 10.25
N PRO A 172 -21.01 5.70 9.70
CA PRO A 172 -21.08 5.27 8.31
C PRO A 172 -20.59 6.36 7.35
N LEU A 173 -20.14 5.95 6.18
CA LEU A 173 -19.79 6.90 5.11
C LEU A 173 -21.07 7.44 4.47
N GLU A 174 -21.05 8.72 4.11
CA GLU A 174 -22.17 9.43 3.50
C GLU A 174 -21.88 9.79 2.03
N GLU A 175 -22.91 10.14 1.28
CA GLU A 175 -22.74 10.61 -0.09
C GLU A 175 -21.97 11.95 -0.11
N GLY A 176 -20.92 12.02 -0.93
CA GLY A 176 -20.03 13.18 -0.97
C GLY A 176 -18.87 13.14 0.03
N ASP A 177 -18.76 12.11 0.86
CA ASP A 177 -17.52 11.84 1.61
C ASP A 177 -16.38 11.42 0.68
N TRP A 178 -15.15 11.61 1.16
CA TRP A 178 -13.99 10.95 0.58
C TRP A 178 -14.00 9.47 0.94
N THR A 179 -13.52 8.64 0.02
CA THR A 179 -13.26 7.22 0.22
C THR A 179 -11.84 6.88 -0.20
N ALA A 180 -11.17 5.97 0.51
CA ALA A 180 -9.78 5.62 0.29
C ALA A 180 -9.63 4.20 -0.25
N TRP A 181 -8.95 4.07 -1.39
CA TRP A 181 -8.83 2.85 -2.19
C TRP A 181 -7.37 2.48 -2.40
N PRO A 182 -6.93 1.28 -2.00
CA PRO A 182 -5.59 0.82 -2.31
C PRO A 182 -5.37 0.66 -3.82
N ALA A 183 -4.20 1.06 -4.31
CA ALA A 183 -3.73 0.81 -5.67
C ALA A 183 -2.43 -0.01 -5.59
N PRO A 184 -2.51 -1.35 -5.41
CA PRO A 184 -1.36 -2.20 -5.12
C PRO A 184 -0.37 -2.25 -6.29
N ALA A 185 0.91 -2.48 -6.00
CA ALA A 185 1.92 -2.81 -6.99
C ALA A 185 1.78 -4.26 -7.47
N LYS A 186 2.44 -4.56 -8.59
CA LYS A 186 2.66 -5.93 -9.06
C LYS A 186 4.13 -6.24 -9.31
N LEU A 187 4.42 -7.53 -9.40
CA LEU A 187 5.65 -8.08 -9.98
C LEU A 187 5.32 -8.93 -11.20
N ASN A 188 6.22 -8.94 -12.18
CA ASN A 188 6.28 -9.99 -13.20
C ASN A 188 7.26 -11.05 -12.70
N LEU A 189 6.77 -12.21 -12.25
CA LEU A 189 7.64 -13.27 -11.71
C LEU A 189 8.55 -13.90 -12.78
N PHE A 190 8.14 -13.77 -14.04
CA PHE A 190 8.94 -13.93 -15.25
C PHE A 190 8.29 -13.07 -16.34
N LEU A 191 9.00 -12.80 -17.45
CA LEU A 191 8.41 -12.12 -18.60
C LEU A 191 9.11 -12.59 -19.89
N ARG A 192 8.35 -13.18 -20.81
CA ARG A 192 8.82 -13.56 -22.15
C ARG A 192 8.13 -12.74 -23.21
N ILE A 193 8.87 -12.44 -24.28
CA ILE A 193 8.32 -11.95 -25.54
C ILE A 193 8.37 -13.11 -26.53
N VAL A 194 7.20 -13.64 -26.87
CA VAL A 194 7.07 -14.86 -27.70
C VAL A 194 6.90 -14.55 -29.18
N GLY A 195 6.52 -13.32 -29.50
CA GLY A 195 6.35 -12.88 -30.88
C GLY A 195 6.07 -11.39 -31.00
N ARG A 196 5.83 -10.96 -32.24
CA ARG A 196 5.30 -9.64 -32.58
C ARG A 196 4.05 -9.82 -33.43
N ARG A 197 3.00 -9.10 -33.07
CA ARG A 197 1.72 -9.05 -33.77
C ARG A 197 1.79 -8.16 -35.00
N ASP A 198 0.83 -8.32 -35.90
CA ASP A 198 0.70 -7.53 -37.12
C ASP A 198 0.41 -6.04 -36.85
N ASP A 199 -0.26 -5.75 -35.72
CA ASP A 199 -0.52 -4.40 -35.21
C ASP A 199 0.73 -3.71 -34.60
N GLY A 200 1.87 -4.41 -34.58
CA GLY A 200 3.15 -3.92 -34.11
C GLY A 200 3.41 -4.14 -32.62
N TYR A 201 2.43 -4.59 -31.84
CA TYR A 201 2.59 -4.94 -30.43
C TYR A 201 3.34 -6.27 -30.24
N HIS A 202 3.93 -6.46 -29.06
CA HIS A 202 4.62 -7.68 -28.68
C HIS A 202 3.68 -8.64 -27.98
N GLU A 203 3.72 -9.91 -28.37
CA GLU A 203 3.02 -10.97 -27.66
C GLU A 203 3.90 -11.43 -26.49
N LEU A 204 3.31 -11.49 -25.30
CA LEU A 204 3.96 -11.70 -24.02
C LEU A 204 3.44 -12.97 -23.33
N GLN A 205 4.27 -13.54 -22.47
CA GLN A 205 3.85 -14.45 -21.41
C GLN A 205 4.48 -14.01 -20.10
N THR A 206 3.69 -13.91 -19.04
CA THR A 206 4.15 -13.49 -17.72
C THR A 206 3.28 -14.07 -16.62
N VAL A 207 3.78 -14.12 -15.39
CA VAL A 207 2.94 -14.29 -14.20
C VAL A 207 2.95 -12.99 -13.40
N PHE A 208 1.78 -12.41 -13.22
CA PHE A 208 1.57 -11.29 -12.32
C PHE A 208 1.41 -11.76 -10.88
N ARG A 209 2.15 -11.12 -9.98
CA ARG A 209 2.00 -11.24 -8.53
C ARG A 209 1.64 -9.89 -7.94
N LEU A 210 0.46 -9.77 -7.34
CA LEU A 210 0.04 -8.56 -6.63
C LEU A 210 0.72 -8.48 -5.25
N LEU A 211 0.99 -7.26 -4.79
CA LEU A 211 1.65 -6.97 -3.52
C LEU A 211 0.70 -6.28 -2.53
N ASP A 212 0.97 -6.40 -1.22
CA ASP A 212 0.31 -5.65 -0.15
C ASP A 212 0.83 -4.21 0.03
N TRP A 213 1.61 -3.75 -0.94
CA TRP A 213 2.18 -2.41 -1.01
C TRP A 213 1.77 -1.76 -2.34
N GLY A 214 1.47 -0.46 -2.31
CA GLY A 214 1.21 0.31 -3.51
C GLY A 214 0.79 1.73 -3.20
N ASP A 215 0.12 2.40 -4.13
CA ASP A 215 -0.42 3.75 -4.01
C ASP A 215 -1.77 3.76 -3.24
N GLU A 216 -2.30 4.94 -2.94
CA GLU A 216 -3.67 5.12 -2.43
C GLU A 216 -4.39 6.14 -3.29
N VAL A 217 -5.57 5.77 -3.79
CA VAL A 217 -6.48 6.64 -4.54
C VAL A 217 -7.62 7.04 -3.62
N ARG A 218 -7.89 8.35 -3.51
CA ARG A 218 -9.06 8.86 -2.80
C ARG A 218 -10.08 9.35 -3.82
N LEU A 219 -11.35 9.01 -3.60
CA LEU A 219 -12.46 9.33 -4.49
C LEU A 219 -13.57 10.03 -3.69
N ARG A 220 -14.13 11.08 -4.26
CA ARG A 220 -15.32 11.76 -3.73
C ARG A 220 -16.30 12.02 -4.87
N ILE A 221 -17.56 11.61 -4.69
CA ILE A 221 -18.62 11.82 -5.68
C ILE A 221 -18.94 13.31 -5.79
N ARG A 222 -19.28 13.76 -7.01
CA ARG A 222 -19.81 15.10 -7.28
C ARG A 222 -21.13 14.99 -8.02
N GLY A 223 -22.03 15.94 -7.80
CA GLY A 223 -23.34 16.02 -8.47
C GLY A 223 -23.37 16.84 -9.76
N ASP A 224 -22.23 17.36 -10.23
CA ASP A 224 -22.15 18.31 -11.35
C ASP A 224 -21.57 17.71 -12.64
N GLY A 225 -21.34 16.39 -12.68
CA GLY A 225 -20.75 15.70 -13.83
C GLY A 225 -19.26 16.01 -14.06
N VAL A 226 -18.63 16.83 -13.22
CA VAL A 226 -17.23 17.24 -13.42
C VAL A 226 -16.29 16.19 -12.83
N ILE A 227 -15.24 15.84 -13.57
CA ILE A 227 -14.15 14.96 -13.11
C ILE A 227 -12.90 15.81 -12.95
N THR A 228 -12.35 15.90 -11.74
CA THR A 228 -11.13 16.70 -11.47
C THR A 228 -10.12 15.95 -10.63
N ARG A 229 -8.86 16.39 -10.73
CA ARG A 229 -7.76 16.02 -9.82
C ARG A 229 -7.31 17.23 -9.00
N PRO A 230 -7.83 17.44 -7.77
CA PRO A 230 -7.52 18.64 -6.97
C PRO A 230 -6.04 18.78 -6.63
N THR A 231 -5.34 17.67 -6.40
CA THR A 231 -3.91 17.66 -6.08
C THR A 231 -3.10 17.27 -7.33
N PRO A 232 -2.20 18.13 -7.83
CA PRO A 232 -1.39 17.79 -8.99
C PRO A 232 -0.39 16.67 -8.67
N ILE A 233 -0.25 15.72 -9.60
CA ILE A 233 0.84 14.73 -9.56
C ILE A 233 2.01 15.28 -10.38
N SER A 234 3.17 15.43 -9.74
CA SER A 234 4.38 15.95 -10.38
C SER A 234 4.71 15.18 -11.67
N GLY A 235 4.90 15.90 -12.77
CA GLY A 235 5.25 15.33 -14.07
C GLY A 235 4.11 14.63 -14.82
N VAL A 236 2.86 14.68 -14.33
CA VAL A 236 1.70 14.05 -14.98
C VAL A 236 0.61 15.10 -15.23
N PRO A 237 0.49 15.65 -16.46
CA PRO A 237 -0.63 16.47 -16.86
C PRO A 237 -1.97 15.75 -16.66
N GLU A 238 -3.04 16.47 -16.35
CA GLU A 238 -4.33 15.88 -16.02
C GLU A 238 -4.94 15.10 -17.21
N GLU A 239 -4.70 15.54 -18.45
CA GLU A 239 -5.16 14.88 -19.67
C GLU A 239 -4.44 13.55 -19.94
N ALA A 240 -3.20 13.43 -19.44
CA ALA A 240 -2.39 12.23 -19.55
C ALA A 240 -2.59 11.27 -18.37
N ASP A 241 -3.24 11.73 -17.29
CA ASP A 241 -3.46 10.94 -16.09
C ASP A 241 -4.43 9.78 -16.33
N LEU A 242 -3.96 8.55 -16.08
CA LEU A 242 -4.76 7.35 -16.26
C LEU A 242 -5.98 7.31 -15.31
N THR A 243 -5.91 7.97 -14.15
CA THR A 243 -7.04 8.05 -13.20
C THR A 243 -8.19 8.88 -13.76
N ILE A 244 -7.89 10.05 -14.32
CA ILE A 244 -8.89 10.92 -14.95
C ILE A 244 -9.44 10.27 -16.22
N ARG A 245 -8.58 9.64 -17.02
CA ARG A 245 -9.00 8.88 -18.20
C ARG A 245 -9.89 7.69 -17.82
N ALA A 246 -9.60 6.98 -16.73
CA ALA A 246 -10.42 5.89 -16.22
C ALA A 246 -11.82 6.35 -15.83
N ALA A 247 -11.91 7.42 -15.03
CA ALA A 247 -13.19 7.98 -14.61
C ALA A 247 -14.03 8.47 -15.80
N ARG A 248 -13.41 9.18 -16.75
CA ARG A 248 -14.09 9.64 -17.98
C ARG A 248 -14.57 8.47 -18.85
N LEU A 249 -13.75 7.43 -18.98
CA LEU A 249 -14.11 6.25 -19.75
C LEU A 249 -15.29 5.50 -19.12
N LEU A 250 -15.29 5.31 -17.80
CA LEU A 250 -16.41 4.71 -17.07
C LEU A 250 -17.67 5.58 -17.19
N ALA A 251 -17.55 6.90 -17.02
CA ALA A 251 -18.68 7.82 -17.13
C ALA A 251 -19.32 7.77 -18.53
N ALA A 252 -18.50 7.73 -19.59
CA ALA A 252 -18.98 7.61 -20.96
C ALA A 252 -19.68 6.26 -21.24
N GLU A 253 -19.12 5.15 -20.75
CA GLU A 253 -19.70 3.81 -20.92
C GLU A 253 -21.08 3.70 -20.23
N THR A 254 -21.19 4.27 -19.04
CA THR A 254 -22.35 4.11 -18.15
C THR A 254 -23.37 5.23 -18.29
N ARG A 255 -23.00 6.32 -18.97
CA ARG A 255 -23.79 7.56 -19.13
C ARG A 255 -24.24 8.16 -17.80
N THR A 256 -23.43 7.99 -16.75
CA THR A 256 -23.70 8.66 -15.47
C THR A 256 -23.59 10.18 -15.63
N GLU A 257 -24.44 10.91 -14.90
CA GLU A 257 -24.37 12.37 -14.78
C GLU A 257 -23.53 12.81 -13.58
N LEU A 258 -23.03 11.85 -12.78
CA LEU A 258 -22.18 12.11 -11.64
C LEU A 258 -20.75 12.46 -12.07
N GLY A 259 -20.12 13.29 -11.25
CA GLY A 259 -18.70 13.61 -11.32
C GLY A 259 -17.89 12.96 -10.20
N ALA A 260 -16.60 13.24 -10.17
CA ALA A 260 -15.72 12.82 -9.09
C ALA A 260 -14.52 13.75 -8.90
N ASP A 261 -14.14 13.99 -7.64
CA ASP A 261 -12.80 14.43 -7.31
C ASP A 261 -11.92 13.19 -7.07
N ILE A 262 -10.70 13.22 -7.63
CA ILE A 262 -9.73 12.14 -7.53
C ILE A 262 -8.43 12.68 -6.96
N ASP A 263 -7.94 12.07 -5.89
CA ASP A 263 -6.64 12.39 -5.28
C ASP A 263 -5.79 11.11 -5.20
N VAL A 264 -4.48 11.22 -5.39
CA VAL A 264 -3.59 10.05 -5.46
C VAL A 264 -2.34 10.28 -4.62
N ALA A 265 -2.20 9.49 -3.56
CA ALA A 265 -0.99 9.44 -2.75
C ALA A 265 0.00 8.42 -3.34
N LYS A 266 0.94 8.92 -4.16
CA LYS A 266 1.97 8.11 -4.83
C LYS A 266 3.06 7.62 -3.87
N ARG A 267 3.34 6.32 -3.92
CA ARG A 267 4.39 5.57 -3.23
C ARG A 267 5.14 4.64 -4.19
N ILE A 268 4.48 4.12 -5.22
CA ILE A 268 5.11 3.33 -6.28
C ILE A 268 5.95 4.26 -7.18
N PRO A 269 7.24 3.93 -7.43
CA PRO A 269 8.07 4.66 -8.37
C PRO A 269 7.46 4.73 -9.77
N MET A 270 7.45 5.91 -10.36
CA MET A 270 6.99 6.12 -11.73
C MET A 270 7.88 5.36 -12.71
N GLY A 271 7.27 4.58 -13.61
CA GLY A 271 8.01 3.85 -14.65
C GLY A 271 8.89 2.70 -14.14
N GLY A 272 8.73 2.26 -12.88
CA GLY A 272 9.57 1.21 -12.27
C GLY A 272 9.23 -0.24 -12.65
N GLY A 273 8.27 -0.48 -13.57
CA GLY A 273 7.83 -1.83 -13.92
C GLY A 273 6.87 -2.48 -12.90
N LEU A 274 6.44 -1.73 -11.89
CA LEU A 274 5.56 -2.17 -10.81
C LEU A 274 4.06 -1.95 -11.06
N GLY A 275 3.70 -1.36 -12.20
CA GLY A 275 2.31 -1.19 -12.63
C GLY A 275 1.52 -0.07 -11.94
N GLY A 276 2.17 0.87 -11.25
CA GLY A 276 1.48 1.89 -10.42
C GLY A 276 0.37 2.66 -11.13
N GLY A 277 0.63 3.28 -12.29
CA GLY A 277 -0.41 4.02 -13.03
C GLY A 277 -1.57 3.14 -13.52
N SER A 278 -1.31 1.87 -13.85
CA SER A 278 -2.36 0.92 -14.21
C SER A 278 -3.20 0.50 -13.00
N SER A 279 -2.56 0.38 -11.84
CA SER A 279 -3.22 0.09 -10.57
C SER A 279 -4.10 1.25 -10.12
N ASP A 280 -3.59 2.49 -10.20
CA ASP A 280 -4.37 3.70 -9.89
C ASP A 280 -5.64 3.76 -10.76
N ALA A 281 -5.51 3.52 -12.06
CA ALA A 281 -6.63 3.49 -12.99
C ALA A 281 -7.64 2.38 -12.66
N ALA A 282 -7.17 1.18 -12.32
CA ALA A 282 -8.03 0.09 -11.89
C ALA A 282 -8.77 0.42 -10.59
N SER A 283 -8.11 1.03 -9.61
CA SER A 283 -8.73 1.46 -8.36
C SER A 283 -9.81 2.52 -8.59
N VAL A 284 -9.60 3.43 -9.54
CA VAL A 284 -10.64 4.37 -9.99
C VAL A 284 -11.81 3.65 -10.63
N LEU A 285 -11.58 2.73 -11.58
CA LEU A 285 -12.66 1.97 -12.24
C LEU A 285 -13.49 1.17 -11.22
N VAL A 286 -12.82 0.44 -10.32
CA VAL A 286 -13.48 -0.39 -9.30
C VAL A 286 -14.20 0.48 -8.28
N GLY A 287 -13.54 1.53 -7.78
CA GLY A 287 -14.12 2.43 -6.78
C GLY A 287 -15.32 3.20 -7.32
N LEU A 288 -15.18 3.85 -8.48
CA LEU A 288 -16.28 4.61 -9.08
C LEU A 288 -17.41 3.71 -9.59
N ASN A 289 -17.15 2.47 -10.02
CA ASN A 289 -18.23 1.54 -10.36
C ASN A 289 -19.13 1.23 -9.15
N LEU A 290 -18.54 1.12 -7.95
CA LEU A 290 -19.30 0.98 -6.70
C LEU A 290 -20.00 2.30 -6.34
N LEU A 291 -19.24 3.39 -6.27
CA LEU A 291 -19.72 4.69 -5.79
C LEU A 291 -20.82 5.30 -6.68
N TRP A 292 -20.69 5.19 -8.00
CA TRP A 292 -21.69 5.63 -8.97
C TRP A 292 -22.78 4.57 -9.23
N ARG A 293 -22.69 3.39 -8.60
CA ARG A 293 -23.66 2.29 -8.72
C ARG A 293 -23.91 1.87 -10.18
N THR A 294 -22.87 1.86 -10.99
CA THR A 294 -23.03 1.62 -12.44
C THR A 294 -23.29 0.16 -12.78
N GLY A 295 -23.04 -0.76 -11.84
CA GLY A 295 -23.42 -2.17 -11.95
C GLY A 295 -22.64 -2.95 -13.01
N LEU A 296 -21.50 -2.44 -13.48
CA LEU A 296 -20.62 -3.17 -14.39
C LEU A 296 -19.98 -4.34 -13.65
N ASP A 297 -19.93 -5.49 -14.31
CA ASP A 297 -19.23 -6.66 -13.80
C ASP A 297 -17.71 -6.56 -14.01
N GLU A 298 -16.99 -7.55 -13.46
CA GLU A 298 -15.53 -7.61 -13.54
C GLU A 298 -15.02 -7.64 -14.99
N ASP A 299 -15.72 -8.35 -15.88
CA ASP A 299 -15.32 -8.49 -17.28
C ASP A 299 -15.50 -7.19 -18.06
N ALA A 300 -16.60 -6.48 -17.85
CA ALA A 300 -16.84 -5.16 -18.42
C ALA A 300 -15.80 -4.13 -17.94
N LEU A 301 -15.49 -4.12 -16.64
CA LEU A 301 -14.43 -3.24 -16.11
C LEU A 301 -13.04 -3.59 -16.65
N ALA A 302 -12.72 -4.88 -16.80
CA ALA A 302 -11.45 -5.31 -17.39
C ALA A 302 -11.36 -4.90 -18.88
N ALA A 303 -12.46 -4.97 -19.62
CA ALA A 303 -12.56 -4.53 -21.01
C ALA A 303 -12.44 -3.00 -21.17
N LEU A 304 -12.86 -2.21 -20.18
CA LEU A 304 -12.52 -0.78 -20.12
C LEU A 304 -11.04 -0.59 -19.77
N GLY A 305 -10.54 -1.34 -18.80
CA GLY A 305 -9.17 -1.26 -18.32
C GLY A 305 -8.12 -1.48 -19.41
N VAL A 306 -8.32 -2.46 -20.30
CA VAL A 306 -7.36 -2.73 -21.39
C VAL A 306 -7.20 -1.54 -22.36
N LYS A 307 -8.21 -0.66 -22.49
CA LYS A 307 -8.13 0.58 -23.30
C LYS A 307 -7.19 1.63 -22.67
N LEU A 308 -6.91 1.51 -21.37
CA LEU A 308 -6.05 2.42 -20.62
C LEU A 308 -4.62 1.87 -20.51
N GLY A 309 -4.46 0.56 -20.36
CA GLY A 309 -3.18 -0.12 -20.35
C GLY A 309 -3.30 -1.64 -20.16
N ALA A 310 -2.34 -2.38 -20.70
CA ALA A 310 -2.37 -3.86 -20.69
C ALA A 310 -2.36 -4.49 -19.28
N ASP A 311 -1.77 -3.80 -18.30
CA ASP A 311 -1.72 -4.27 -16.90
C ASP A 311 -2.99 -3.90 -16.11
N VAL A 312 -3.87 -3.01 -16.58
CA VAL A 312 -5.06 -2.59 -15.81
C VAL A 312 -6.00 -3.75 -15.49
N PRO A 313 -6.29 -4.70 -16.42
CA PRO A 313 -7.14 -5.84 -16.15
C PRO A 313 -6.73 -6.69 -14.93
N VAL A 314 -5.43 -6.90 -14.67
CA VAL A 314 -5.02 -7.76 -13.54
C VAL A 314 -5.36 -7.14 -12.19
N PHE A 315 -5.29 -5.80 -12.11
CA PHE A 315 -5.69 -5.06 -10.93
C PHE A 315 -7.21 -5.00 -10.77
N VAL A 316 -7.96 -4.84 -11.87
CA VAL A 316 -9.43 -4.90 -11.86
C VAL A 316 -9.95 -6.27 -11.40
N ARG A 317 -9.31 -7.37 -11.83
CA ARG A 317 -9.67 -8.74 -11.39
C ARG A 317 -9.16 -9.09 -10.00
N GLY A 318 -8.14 -8.37 -9.51
CA GLY A 318 -7.66 -8.46 -8.13
C GLY A 318 -7.00 -9.77 -7.73
N ARG A 319 -6.53 -10.57 -8.69
CA ARG A 319 -5.92 -11.89 -8.43
C ARG A 319 -4.59 -12.01 -9.15
N SER A 320 -3.67 -12.76 -8.56
CA SER A 320 -2.45 -13.16 -9.28
C SER A 320 -2.84 -14.06 -10.47
N ALA A 321 -2.14 -13.90 -11.60
CA ALA A 321 -2.57 -14.51 -12.85
C ALA A 321 -1.40 -14.83 -13.77
N TRP A 322 -1.53 -15.93 -14.51
CA TRP A 322 -0.81 -16.12 -15.76
C TRP A 322 -1.42 -15.20 -16.81
N ALA A 323 -0.58 -14.50 -17.56
CA ALA A 323 -1.02 -13.55 -18.58
C ALA A 323 -0.37 -13.82 -19.93
N GLU A 324 -1.18 -13.76 -20.98
CA GLU A 324 -0.77 -13.86 -22.38
C GLU A 324 -1.30 -12.65 -23.20
N GLY A 325 -1.14 -12.70 -24.53
CA GLY A 325 -1.50 -11.59 -25.41
C GLY A 325 -0.51 -10.44 -25.26
N VAL A 326 -0.97 -9.22 -25.08
CA VAL A 326 -0.13 -8.09 -24.64
C VAL A 326 -0.08 -7.98 -23.10
N GLY A 327 -0.67 -8.92 -22.36
CA GLY A 327 -0.83 -8.94 -20.91
C GLY A 327 -2.29 -8.96 -20.43
N GLU A 328 -3.24 -8.88 -21.35
CA GLU A 328 -4.69 -8.77 -21.08
C GLU A 328 -5.40 -10.12 -20.93
N GLN A 329 -4.82 -11.21 -21.46
CA GLN A 329 -5.44 -12.54 -21.40
C GLN A 329 -5.04 -13.22 -20.11
N LEU A 330 -5.91 -13.14 -19.10
CA LEU A 330 -5.60 -13.55 -17.74
C LEU A 330 -6.22 -14.90 -17.39
N THR A 331 -5.38 -15.83 -16.93
CA THR A 331 -5.79 -17.07 -16.27
C THR A 331 -5.40 -17.00 -14.79
N PRO A 332 -6.38 -16.92 -13.85
CA PRO A 332 -6.08 -16.82 -12.42
C PRO A 332 -5.18 -17.96 -11.94
N MET A 333 -4.22 -17.64 -11.08
CA MET A 333 -3.24 -18.61 -10.59
C MET A 333 -2.97 -18.43 -9.11
N ARG A 334 -3.07 -19.53 -8.35
CA ARG A 334 -2.73 -19.54 -6.93
C ARG A 334 -1.22 -19.66 -6.77
N LEU A 335 -0.63 -18.67 -6.10
CA LEU A 335 0.80 -18.64 -5.79
C LEU A 335 1.01 -18.89 -4.29
N PRO A 336 2.11 -19.55 -3.90
CA PRO A 336 2.45 -19.72 -2.49
C PRO A 336 2.65 -18.37 -1.82
N ARG A 337 2.36 -18.29 -0.51
CA ARG A 337 2.69 -17.11 0.27
C ARG A 337 4.21 -16.91 0.28
N ARG A 338 4.62 -15.72 -0.12
CA ARG A 338 6.01 -15.31 -0.30
C ARG A 338 6.15 -13.85 0.07
N TRP A 339 7.38 -13.49 0.44
CA TRP A 339 7.78 -12.12 0.70
C TRP A 339 8.77 -11.69 -0.36
N TYR A 340 8.79 -10.40 -0.65
CA TYR A 340 9.61 -9.83 -1.70
C TYR A 340 10.38 -8.64 -1.16
N VAL A 341 11.69 -8.63 -1.41
CA VAL A 341 12.50 -7.41 -1.30
C VAL A 341 12.41 -6.72 -2.65
N VAL A 342 11.71 -5.61 -2.72
CA VAL A 342 11.56 -4.78 -3.92
C VAL A 342 12.53 -3.62 -3.84
N VAL A 343 13.36 -3.44 -4.87
CA VAL A 343 14.41 -2.42 -4.89
C VAL A 343 14.15 -1.44 -6.03
N ASP A 344 14.10 -0.16 -5.68
CA ASP A 344 14.10 0.96 -6.61
C ASP A 344 15.54 1.50 -6.77
N PRO A 345 16.15 1.35 -7.96
CA PRO A 345 17.47 1.88 -8.24
C PRO A 345 17.50 3.41 -8.43
N ARG A 346 16.33 4.07 -8.40
CA ARG A 346 16.13 5.49 -8.68
C ARG A 346 16.63 5.90 -10.07
N GLU A 347 16.42 5.03 -11.05
CA GLU A 347 16.75 5.25 -12.45
C GLU A 347 15.49 5.02 -13.30
N ASN A 348 15.15 5.99 -14.15
CA ASN A 348 14.01 5.88 -15.06
C ASN A 348 14.39 5.03 -16.27
N VAL A 349 13.60 3.99 -16.55
CA VAL A 349 13.82 3.06 -17.67
C VAL A 349 12.64 3.17 -18.65
N PRO A 350 12.78 3.90 -19.77
CA PRO A 350 11.66 4.13 -20.68
C PRO A 350 11.26 2.86 -21.44
N THR A 351 10.13 2.26 -21.08
CA THR A 351 9.59 1.03 -21.69
C THR A 351 9.56 1.07 -23.22
N ALA A 352 9.12 2.18 -23.81
CA ALA A 352 9.03 2.33 -25.26
C ALA A 352 10.40 2.27 -25.96
N ALA A 353 11.47 2.74 -25.31
CA ALA A 353 12.82 2.67 -25.86
C ALA A 353 13.35 1.23 -25.83
N LEU A 354 13.03 0.45 -24.80
CA LEU A 354 13.41 -0.96 -24.70
C LEU A 354 12.74 -1.81 -25.76
N PHE A 355 11.43 -1.64 -26.00
CA PHE A 355 10.74 -2.35 -27.07
C PHE A 355 11.32 -2.08 -28.48
N ARG A 356 12.03 -0.95 -28.67
CA ARG A 356 12.75 -0.61 -29.90
C ARG A 356 14.21 -1.07 -29.93
N ALA A 357 14.75 -1.61 -28.84
CA ALA A 357 16.15 -2.04 -28.78
C ALA A 357 16.41 -3.24 -29.71
N VAL A 358 17.45 -3.17 -30.54
CA VAL A 358 17.75 -4.21 -31.54
C VAL A 358 18.07 -5.55 -30.85
N GLU A 359 18.71 -5.48 -29.69
CA GLU A 359 19.19 -6.62 -28.91
C GLU A 359 18.09 -7.33 -28.10
N LEU A 360 16.86 -6.79 -28.10
CA LEU A 360 15.74 -7.40 -27.38
C LEU A 360 15.28 -8.69 -28.06
N THR A 361 15.34 -9.80 -27.33
CA THR A 361 14.79 -11.11 -27.75
C THR A 361 13.27 -11.02 -27.88
N ARG A 362 12.73 -11.41 -29.04
CA ARG A 362 11.29 -11.28 -29.38
C ARG A 362 10.63 -12.57 -29.87
N ASN A 363 11.35 -13.68 -29.78
CA ASN A 363 10.97 -14.98 -30.32
C ASN A 363 11.26 -16.09 -29.30
N ALA A 364 11.11 -15.78 -28.01
CA ALA A 364 11.30 -16.76 -26.95
C ALA A 364 10.29 -17.91 -27.11
N PRO A 365 10.69 -19.17 -26.85
CA PRO A 365 9.74 -20.28 -26.86
C PRO A 365 8.67 -20.06 -25.79
N ARG A 366 7.43 -20.41 -26.13
CA ARG A 366 6.31 -20.34 -25.19
C ARG A 366 6.59 -21.20 -23.96
N ALA A 367 6.40 -20.61 -22.78
CA ALA A 367 6.39 -21.30 -21.51
C ALA A 367 5.02 -21.98 -21.28
N THR A 368 5.01 -23.03 -20.48
CA THR A 368 3.80 -23.62 -19.91
C THR A 368 3.69 -23.25 -18.44
N ILE A 369 2.47 -23.26 -17.88
CA ILE A 369 2.27 -23.08 -16.43
C ILE A 369 3.11 -24.08 -15.63
N SER A 370 3.19 -25.34 -16.08
CA SER A 370 4.02 -26.36 -15.44
C SER A 370 5.51 -25.98 -15.40
N SER A 371 6.05 -25.46 -16.49
CA SER A 371 7.47 -25.03 -16.56
C SER A 371 7.76 -23.78 -15.71
N PHE A 372 6.76 -22.94 -15.45
CA PHE A 372 6.90 -21.85 -14.48
C PHE A 372 6.89 -22.40 -13.05
N VAL A 373 5.96 -23.29 -12.73
CA VAL A 373 5.82 -23.88 -11.38
C VAL A 373 7.05 -24.70 -10.98
N SER A 374 7.70 -25.38 -11.93
CA SER A 374 8.98 -26.08 -11.69
C SER A 374 10.17 -25.15 -11.50
N GLY A 375 10.05 -23.87 -11.86
CA GLY A 375 11.13 -22.88 -11.80
C GLY A 375 11.97 -22.78 -13.08
N ASP A 376 11.66 -23.55 -14.13
CA ASP A 376 12.39 -23.54 -15.40
C ASP A 376 12.18 -22.25 -16.21
N SER A 377 11.13 -21.48 -15.88
CA SER A 377 10.81 -20.20 -16.53
C SER A 377 10.78 -19.05 -15.50
N ALA A 378 11.94 -18.45 -15.24
CA ALA A 378 12.08 -17.34 -14.30
C ALA A 378 12.70 -16.07 -14.91
N GLU A 379 13.03 -16.09 -16.20
CA GLU A 379 13.73 -15.01 -16.89
C GLU A 379 12.81 -13.85 -17.27
N ASN A 380 13.39 -12.66 -17.39
CA ASN A 380 12.75 -11.46 -17.94
C ASN A 380 13.46 -11.03 -19.23
N ALA A 381 12.73 -10.98 -20.34
CA ALA A 381 13.26 -10.66 -21.67
C ALA A 381 13.96 -9.29 -21.74
N PHE A 382 13.59 -8.34 -20.87
CA PHE A 382 14.22 -7.02 -20.82
C PHE A 382 15.53 -7.01 -20.03
N GLU A 383 15.75 -7.97 -19.13
CA GLU A 383 16.85 -7.91 -18.17
C GLU A 383 18.23 -7.79 -18.83
N PRO A 384 18.60 -8.56 -19.87
CA PRO A 384 19.91 -8.40 -20.52
C PRO A 384 20.12 -7.01 -21.12
N VAL A 385 19.08 -6.46 -21.76
CA VAL A 385 19.12 -5.13 -22.39
C VAL A 385 19.20 -4.04 -21.33
N VAL A 386 18.44 -4.17 -20.25
CA VAL A 386 18.43 -3.22 -19.13
C VAL A 386 19.76 -3.22 -18.40
N ARG A 387 20.32 -4.39 -18.10
CA ARG A 387 21.66 -4.50 -17.50
C ARG A 387 22.74 -3.82 -18.33
N ALA A 388 22.68 -3.96 -19.66
CA ALA A 388 23.67 -3.35 -20.55
C ALA A 388 23.55 -1.82 -20.65
N ARG A 389 22.33 -1.27 -20.54
CA ARG A 389 22.04 0.15 -20.81
C ARG A 389 21.85 1.02 -19.57
N HIS A 390 21.57 0.40 -18.42
CA HIS A 390 21.20 1.09 -17.17
C HIS A 390 22.10 0.63 -16.01
N PRO A 391 23.27 1.28 -15.82
CA PRO A 391 24.27 0.84 -14.85
C PRO A 391 23.78 0.81 -13.39
N ARG A 392 22.84 1.69 -12.98
CA ARG A 392 22.34 1.65 -11.60
C ARG A 392 21.40 0.46 -11.40
N VAL A 393 20.61 0.10 -12.41
CA VAL A 393 19.79 -1.11 -12.39
C VAL A 393 20.69 -2.36 -12.34
N ALA A 394 21.76 -2.39 -13.14
CA ALA A 394 22.74 -3.49 -13.10
C ALA A 394 23.40 -3.63 -11.72
N ALA A 395 23.86 -2.52 -11.14
CA ALA A 395 24.45 -2.50 -9.80
C ALA A 395 23.45 -2.97 -8.72
N ALA A 396 22.17 -2.60 -8.85
CA ALA A 396 21.12 -3.07 -7.95
C ALA A 396 20.88 -4.59 -8.10
N LEU A 397 20.86 -5.11 -9.33
CA LEU A 397 20.73 -6.55 -9.59
C LEU A 397 21.90 -7.33 -9.00
N ASP A 398 23.12 -6.83 -9.14
CA ASP A 398 24.32 -7.47 -8.59
C ASP A 398 24.33 -7.46 -7.06
N TRP A 399 23.98 -6.31 -6.46
CA TRP A 399 23.86 -6.19 -5.02
C TRP A 399 22.80 -7.16 -4.47
N LEU A 400 21.60 -7.16 -5.04
CA LEU A 400 20.50 -8.03 -4.59
C LEU A 400 20.79 -9.50 -4.90
N GLY A 401 21.50 -9.76 -6.01
CA GLY A 401 21.98 -11.08 -6.44
C GLY A 401 22.90 -11.75 -5.43
N GLY A 402 23.61 -10.96 -4.61
CA GLY A 402 24.41 -11.47 -3.48
C GLY A 402 23.59 -12.19 -2.39
N PHE A 403 22.26 -12.05 -2.40
CA PHE A 403 21.34 -12.66 -1.43
C PHE A 403 20.45 -13.76 -2.02
N GLY A 404 20.45 -13.94 -3.34
CA GLY A 404 19.66 -14.95 -4.04
C GLY A 404 19.33 -14.57 -5.49
N HIS A 405 18.37 -15.25 -6.10
CA HIS A 405 18.00 -15.00 -7.50
C HIS A 405 17.18 -13.69 -7.63
N ALA A 406 17.89 -12.58 -7.85
CA ALA A 406 17.31 -11.29 -8.15
C ALA A 406 16.78 -11.24 -9.59
N ARG A 407 15.63 -10.59 -9.79
CA ARG A 407 14.95 -10.49 -11.09
C ARG A 407 14.45 -9.09 -11.35
N LEU A 408 14.42 -8.69 -12.63
CA LEU A 408 13.74 -7.48 -13.07
C LEU A 408 12.21 -7.66 -13.08
N SER A 409 11.45 -6.64 -12.63
CA SER A 409 9.98 -6.60 -12.81
C SER A 409 9.58 -5.76 -14.03
N GLY A 410 8.64 -6.24 -14.83
CA GLY A 410 8.18 -5.56 -16.04
C GLY A 410 9.33 -5.26 -16.99
N SER A 411 9.43 -4.00 -17.43
CA SER A 411 10.58 -3.53 -18.23
C SER A 411 11.65 -2.82 -17.38
N GLY A 412 11.59 -2.95 -16.05
CA GLY A 412 12.41 -2.19 -15.11
C GLY A 412 11.83 -0.80 -14.81
N GLY A 413 12.49 0.03 -14.00
CA GLY A 413 13.81 -0.20 -13.37
C GLY A 413 13.82 -1.02 -12.08
N CYS A 414 12.67 -1.28 -11.45
CA CYS A 414 12.65 -1.98 -10.17
C CYS A 414 12.96 -3.47 -10.32
N ILE A 415 13.62 -4.00 -9.30
CA ILE A 415 14.04 -5.40 -9.21
C ILE A 415 13.50 -6.01 -7.94
N PHE A 416 13.49 -7.33 -7.87
CA PHE A 416 13.00 -8.03 -6.68
C PHE A 416 13.74 -9.32 -6.38
N LEU A 417 13.72 -9.70 -5.11
CA LEU A 417 14.16 -10.98 -4.59
C LEU A 417 13.00 -11.63 -3.85
N GLU A 418 12.70 -12.89 -4.16
CA GLU A 418 11.68 -13.67 -3.45
C GLU A 418 12.31 -14.37 -2.23
N THR A 419 11.63 -14.31 -1.09
CA THR A 419 11.98 -15.03 0.13
C THR A 419 10.78 -15.80 0.70
N ARG A 420 11.06 -16.82 1.52
CA ARG A 420 10.02 -17.65 2.14
C ARG A 420 9.38 -16.99 3.36
N THR A 421 10.14 -16.21 4.11
CA THR A 421 9.74 -15.62 5.39
C THR A 421 9.94 -14.11 5.37
N HIS A 422 9.12 -13.44 6.17
CA HIS A 422 9.18 -12.00 6.37
C HIS A 422 10.55 -11.57 6.91
N GLU A 423 11.02 -12.24 7.96
CA GLU A 423 12.31 -12.02 8.61
C GLU A 423 13.48 -12.09 7.61
N ALA A 424 13.47 -13.04 6.68
CA ALA A 424 14.51 -13.14 5.66
C ALA A 424 14.49 -11.95 4.69
N ALA A 425 13.30 -11.46 4.31
CA ALA A 425 13.19 -10.27 3.47
C ALA A 425 13.70 -9.02 4.20
N LEU A 426 13.34 -8.86 5.48
CA LEU A 426 13.82 -7.74 6.31
C LEU A 426 15.33 -7.76 6.51
N ALA A 427 15.91 -8.94 6.77
CA ALA A 427 17.34 -9.11 6.93
C ALA A 427 18.14 -8.69 5.69
N VAL A 428 17.56 -8.83 4.49
CA VAL A 428 18.15 -8.35 3.23
C VAL A 428 17.89 -6.86 3.05
N ALA A 429 16.64 -6.40 3.22
CA ALA A 429 16.28 -4.99 3.03
C ALA A 429 17.05 -4.04 3.97
N SER A 430 17.30 -4.45 5.22
CA SER A 430 18.06 -3.66 6.20
C SER A 430 19.54 -3.48 5.84
N ARG A 431 20.09 -4.30 4.94
CA ARG A 431 21.45 -4.15 4.40
C ARG A 431 21.53 -3.21 3.21
N CYS A 432 20.39 -2.71 2.72
CA CYS A 432 20.36 -1.75 1.62
C CYS A 432 20.98 -0.43 2.07
N SER A 433 22.14 -0.10 1.52
CA SER A 433 22.79 1.20 1.74
C SER A 433 22.25 2.24 0.75
N GLY A 434 22.39 3.53 1.06
CA GLY A 434 21.67 4.65 0.43
C GLY A 434 21.80 4.86 -1.09
N GLY A 435 22.52 3.99 -1.81
CA GLY A 435 22.54 3.97 -3.27
C GLY A 435 21.19 3.59 -3.92
N PHE A 436 20.35 2.83 -3.22
CA PHE A 436 19.04 2.37 -3.66
C PHE A 436 17.97 2.59 -2.58
N ARG A 437 16.70 2.26 -2.88
CA ARG A 437 15.64 2.10 -1.88
C ARG A 437 15.14 0.67 -1.91
N ALA A 438 15.05 0.02 -0.76
CA ALA A 438 14.49 -1.32 -0.63
C ALA A 438 13.24 -1.30 0.26
N HIS A 439 12.24 -2.07 -0.14
CA HIS A 439 10.99 -2.25 0.60
C HIS A 439 10.66 -3.74 0.68
N VAL A 440 10.07 -4.16 1.79
CA VAL A 440 9.52 -5.50 1.95
C VAL A 440 8.02 -5.46 1.66
N ALA A 441 7.53 -6.40 0.87
CA ALA A 441 6.12 -6.57 0.58
C ALA A 441 5.75 -8.06 0.55
N ALA A 442 4.55 -8.39 1.00
CA ALA A 442 3.97 -9.71 0.83
C ALA A 442 3.31 -9.85 -0.54
N GLY A 443 3.45 -11.01 -1.14
CA GLY A 443 2.59 -11.40 -2.24
C GLY A 443 1.19 -11.76 -1.74
N VAL A 444 0.16 -11.17 -2.34
CA VAL A 444 -1.23 -11.28 -1.88
C VAL A 444 -2.18 -11.85 -2.93
N ASP A 445 -3.21 -12.52 -2.41
CA ASP A 445 -4.37 -13.01 -3.13
C ASP A 445 -5.48 -13.25 -2.07
N PRO A 446 -6.56 -12.44 -2.02
CA PRO A 446 -6.93 -11.40 -2.99
C PRO A 446 -6.13 -10.09 -2.87
N SER A 447 -6.27 -9.24 -3.88
CA SER A 447 -5.75 -7.87 -3.92
C SER A 447 -6.25 -6.98 -2.76
N PRO A 448 -5.41 -6.08 -2.21
CA PRO A 448 -5.85 -5.08 -1.22
C PRO A 448 -7.00 -4.20 -1.70
N LEU A 449 -7.06 -3.90 -3.01
CA LEU A 449 -8.19 -3.17 -3.62
C LEU A 449 -9.51 -3.92 -3.42
N HIS A 450 -9.50 -5.25 -3.60
CA HIS A 450 -10.72 -6.06 -3.49
C HIS A 450 -11.15 -6.26 -2.04
N VAL A 451 -10.19 -6.36 -1.12
CA VAL A 451 -10.46 -6.35 0.32
C VAL A 451 -11.10 -5.03 0.74
N ALA A 452 -10.56 -3.89 0.27
CA ALA A 452 -11.13 -2.58 0.54
C ALA A 452 -12.53 -2.41 -0.09
N ARG A 453 -12.73 -2.89 -1.33
CA ARG A 453 -14.05 -2.87 -2.00
C ARG A 453 -15.12 -3.56 -1.17
N GLN A 454 -14.84 -4.79 -0.71
CA GLN A 454 -15.78 -5.54 0.14
C GLN A 454 -16.08 -4.81 1.45
N ARG A 455 -15.06 -4.21 2.06
CA ARG A 455 -15.20 -3.45 3.29
C ARG A 455 -16.03 -2.17 3.11
N ILE A 456 -15.78 -1.39 2.06
CA ILE A 456 -16.53 -0.17 1.74
C ILE A 456 -17.98 -0.50 1.36
N GLU A 457 -18.20 -1.52 0.54
CA GLU A 457 -19.53 -2.02 0.18
C GLU A 457 -20.34 -2.42 1.43
N ALA A 458 -19.69 -3.12 2.39
CA ALA A 458 -20.32 -3.49 3.66
C ALA A 458 -20.56 -2.32 4.62
N SER A 459 -19.91 -1.17 4.41
CA SER A 459 -20.06 0.03 5.25
C SER A 459 -21.32 0.86 4.93
N GLY A 460 -22.00 0.54 3.82
CA GLY A 460 -23.31 1.11 3.49
C GLY A 460 -23.28 2.30 2.53
N ILE A 461 -22.15 2.63 1.88
CA ILE A 461 -22.21 3.47 0.69
C ILE A 461 -22.75 2.62 -0.46
N GLY A 462 -24.04 2.76 -0.77
CA GLY A 462 -24.70 1.97 -1.81
C GLY A 462 -26.16 2.27 -2.00
#